data_AF-M1CT43-F1
#
_entry.id   AF-M1CT43-F1
#
_cell.length_a   1.000
_cell.length_b   1.000
_cell.length_c   1.000
_cell.angle_alpha   90.00
_cell.angle_beta   90.00
_cell.angle_gamma   90.00
#
_symmetry.space_group_name_H-M   'P 1'
#
loop_
_entity.id
_entity.type
_entity.pdbx_description
1 polymer ?
#
loop_
_entity_poly.entity_id
_entity_poly.type
_entity_poly.pdbx_seq_one_letter_code
_entity_poly.pdbx_strand_id
1 'polypeptide(L)'
;MFERQGENDKALSAYINALLVEPNHVQCKILLGSLLTKMDPGMLPLAKALLSDALRIEPTNRVAWYHLGLVHRDDGRVADAADCFQAASMLEESDPIEKFSSIL
;
A
#
# COMPACT_ATOMS: atom_id res chain seq x y z
N MET A 1 6.58 -24.98 5.67
CA MET A 1 6.00 -23.72 6.23
C MET A 1 7.05 -22.70 6.67
N PHE A 2 8.28 -23.10 7.03
CA PHE A 2 9.32 -22.16 7.51
C PHE A 2 9.93 -21.24 6.44
N GLU A 3 10.02 -21.69 5.19
CA GLU A 3 10.67 -20.90 4.13
C GLU A 3 9.93 -19.59 3.83
N ARG A 4 8.59 -19.63 3.76
CA ARG A 4 7.77 -18.43 3.53
C ARG A 4 7.91 -17.39 4.66
N GLN A 5 8.02 -17.83 5.92
CA GLN A 5 8.23 -16.92 7.04
C GLN A 5 9.62 -16.28 6.96
N GLY A 6 10.66 -17.07 6.69
CA GLY A 6 12.02 -16.55 6.54
C GLY A 6 12.21 -15.62 5.34
N GLU A 7 11.46 -15.81 4.25
CA GLU A 7 11.44 -14.88 3.11
C GLU A 7 10.71 -13.58 3.43
N ASN A 8 9.59 -13.65 4.16
CA ASN A 8 8.85 -12.48 4.60
C ASN A 8 9.69 -11.59 5.53
N ASP A 9 10.45 -12.19 6.47
CA ASP A 9 11.32 -11.45 7.40
C ASP A 9 12.48 -10.75 6.68
N LYS A 10 13.06 -11.41 5.66
CA LYS A 10 14.09 -10.81 4.81
C LYS A 10 13.53 -9.66 3.98
N ALA A 11 12.35 -9.83 3.38
CA ALA A 11 11.68 -8.79 2.62
C ALA A 11 11.34 -7.59 3.52
N LEU A 12 10.84 -7.83 4.73
CA LEU A 12 10.56 -6.81 5.73
C LEU A 12 11.83 -5.99 6.03
N SER A 13 12.94 -6.66 6.32
CA SER A 13 14.22 -6.02 6.59
C SER A 13 14.72 -5.18 5.40
N ALA A 14 14.55 -5.67 4.17
CA ALA A 14 14.92 -4.94 2.96
C ALA A 14 14.08 -3.67 2.77
N TYR A 15 12.76 -3.75 2.97
CA TYR A 15 11.88 -2.58 2.87
C TYR A 15 12.14 -1.55 3.97
N ILE A 16 12.41 -1.99 5.19
CA ILE A 16 12.79 -1.08 6.28
C ILE A 16 14.08 -0.34 5.94
N ASN A 17 15.10 -1.06 5.46
CA ASN A 17 16.36 -0.43 5.03
C ASN A 17 16.15 0.55 3.87
N ALA A 18 15.29 0.22 2.90
CA ALA A 18 14.93 1.13 1.82
C ALA A 18 14.27 2.41 2.35
N LEU A 19 13.36 2.31 3.33
CA LEU A 19 12.72 3.45 3.95
C LEU A 19 13.67 4.28 4.84
N LEU A 20 14.75 3.69 5.37
CA LEU A 20 15.79 4.45 6.06
C LEU A 20 16.59 5.34 5.11
N VAL A 21 16.78 4.91 3.86
CA VAL A 21 17.48 5.69 2.82
C VAL A 21 16.53 6.70 2.19
N GLU A 22 15.31 6.29 1.85
CA GLU A 22 14.28 7.14 1.23
C GLU A 22 12.97 7.07 2.03
N PRO A 23 12.81 7.90 3.08
CA PRO A 23 11.63 7.87 3.94
C PRO A 23 10.33 8.23 3.22
N ASN A 24 10.40 8.86 2.05
CA ASN A 24 9.25 9.30 1.28
C ASN A 24 8.94 8.39 0.07
N HIS A 25 9.58 7.23 -0.04
CA HIS A 25 9.36 6.32 -1.17
C HIS A 25 7.99 5.62 -1.07
N VAL A 26 6.99 6.20 -1.77
CA VAL A 26 5.57 5.78 -1.72
C VAL A 26 5.40 4.31 -2.05
N GLN A 27 6.01 3.84 -3.15
CA GLN A 27 5.89 2.45 -3.58
C GLN A 27 6.44 1.46 -2.52
N CYS A 28 7.49 1.83 -1.78
CA CYS A 28 8.02 0.97 -0.71
C CYS A 28 7.03 0.89 0.46
N LYS A 29 6.38 1.99 0.82
CA LYS A 29 5.34 2.00 1.88
C LYS A 29 4.15 1.13 1.50
N ILE A 30 3.74 1.17 0.23
CA ILE A 30 2.65 0.32 -0.30
C ILE A 30 3.03 -1.16 -0.22
N LEU A 31 4.21 -1.53 -0.73
CA LEU A 31 4.68 -2.92 -0.72
C LEU A 31 4.86 -3.45 0.70
N LEU A 32 5.41 -2.64 1.60
CA LEU A 32 5.57 -2.98 3.01
C LEU A 32 4.22 -3.16 3.71
N GLY A 33 3.29 -2.22 3.50
CA GLY A 33 1.92 -2.32 4.01
C GLY A 33 1.23 -3.60 3.55
N SER A 34 1.30 -3.92 2.25
CA SER A 34 0.74 -5.15 1.70
C SER A 34 1.39 -6.42 2.27
N LEU A 35 2.68 -6.40 2.56
CA LEU A 35 3.38 -7.54 3.16
C LEU A 35 2.90 -7.76 4.60
N LEU A 36 2.80 -6.68 5.39
CA LEU A 36 2.34 -6.71 6.77
C LEU A 36 0.91 -7.24 6.90
N THR A 37 -0.01 -6.80 6.03
CA THR A 37 -1.39 -7.32 5.99
C THR A 37 -1.45 -8.83 5.80
N LYS A 38 -0.53 -9.41 5.02
CA LYS A 38 -0.50 -10.86 4.73
C LYS A 38 0.23 -11.68 5.78
N MET A 39 1.12 -11.05 6.55
CA MET A 39 2.01 -11.74 7.48
C MET A 39 1.30 -12.09 8.79
N ASP A 40 0.64 -11.11 9.39
CA ASP A 40 -0.03 -11.25 10.69
C ASP A 40 -1.17 -10.23 10.82
N PRO A 41 -2.41 -10.67 11.16
CA PRO A 41 -3.49 -9.76 11.53
C PRO A 41 -3.13 -8.75 12.62
N GLY A 42 -2.19 -9.08 13.52
CA GLY A 42 -1.68 -8.14 14.53
C GLY A 42 -0.97 -6.90 13.94
N MET A 43 -0.56 -6.95 12.68
CA MET A 43 0.19 -5.88 12.01
C MET A 43 -0.69 -4.94 11.17
N LEU A 44 -2.02 -5.16 11.14
CA LEU A 44 -2.98 -4.30 10.44
C LEU A 44 -2.85 -2.81 10.82
N PRO A 45 -2.63 -2.42 12.10
CA PRO A 45 -2.44 -1.01 12.46
C PRO A 45 -1.19 -0.38 11.81
N LEU A 46 -0.09 -1.15 11.71
CA LEU A 46 1.15 -0.68 11.09
C LEU A 46 1.00 -0.58 9.57
N ALA A 47 0.36 -1.58 8.95
CA ALA A 47 0.05 -1.55 7.52
C ALA A 47 -0.81 -0.33 7.17
N LYS A 48 -1.84 -0.03 7.98
CA LYS A 48 -2.68 1.16 7.83
C LYS A 48 -1.84 2.43 7.90
N ALA A 49 -0.97 2.57 8.90
CA ALA A 49 -0.14 3.77 9.07
C ALA A 49 0.78 4.01 7.86
N LEU A 50 1.42 2.97 7.33
CA LEU A 50 2.28 3.07 6.15
C LEU A 50 1.50 3.49 4.89
N LEU A 51 0.31 2.92 4.69
CA LEU A 51 -0.55 3.23 3.55
C LEU A 51 -1.16 4.64 3.65
N SER A 52 -1.55 5.07 4.85
CA SER A 52 -1.98 6.45 5.09
C SER A 52 -0.85 7.45 4.85
N ASP A 53 0.39 7.10 5.22
CA ASP A 53 1.53 7.97 4.96
C ASP A 53 1.93 7.98 3.47
N ALA A 54 1.75 6.87 2.75
CA ALA A 54 1.85 6.83 1.30
C ALA A 54 0.84 7.79 0.64
N LEU A 55 -0.42 7.75 1.07
CA LEU A 55 -1.49 8.63 0.60
C LEU A 55 -1.30 10.11 1.01
N ARG A 56 -0.58 10.38 2.10
CA ARG A 56 -0.21 11.75 2.46
C ARG A 56 0.79 12.35 1.46
N ILE A 57 1.64 11.53 0.86
CA ILE A 57 2.64 11.96 -0.13
C ILE A 57 2.03 11.98 -1.53
N GLU A 58 1.30 10.93 -1.89
CA GLU A 58 0.58 10.82 -3.17
C GLU A 58 -0.91 10.52 -2.91
N PRO A 59 -1.75 11.55 -2.71
CA PRO A 59 -3.18 11.37 -2.43
C PRO A 59 -3.97 10.70 -3.55
N THR A 60 -3.46 10.77 -4.78
CA THR A 60 -4.07 10.20 -5.99
C THR A 60 -3.54 8.81 -6.31
N ASN A 61 -2.73 8.19 -5.44
CA ASN A 61 -2.20 6.86 -5.69
C ASN A 61 -3.28 5.79 -5.49
N ARG A 62 -3.87 5.33 -6.59
CA ARG A 62 -4.92 4.29 -6.61
C ARG A 62 -4.50 3.00 -5.90
N VAL A 63 -3.22 2.63 -5.99
CA VAL A 63 -2.70 1.38 -5.45
C VAL A 63 -2.65 1.46 -3.93
N ALA A 64 -2.26 2.61 -3.38
CA ALA A 64 -2.30 2.85 -1.94
C ALA A 64 -3.74 2.82 -1.39
N TRP A 65 -4.71 3.42 -2.09
CA TRP A 65 -6.13 3.35 -1.72
C TRP A 65 -6.67 1.92 -1.73
N TYR A 66 -6.32 1.14 -2.76
CA TYR A 66 -6.71 -0.26 -2.85
C TYR A 66 -6.16 -1.09 -1.67
N HIS A 67 -4.86 -0.97 -1.37
CA HIS A 67 -4.28 -1.69 -0.24
C HIS A 67 -4.81 -1.22 1.11
N LEU A 68 -5.15 0.06 1.27
CA LEU A 68 -5.79 0.56 2.48
C LEU A 68 -7.18 -0.08 2.65
N GLY A 69 -7.96 -0.21 1.57
CA GLY A 69 -9.23 -0.93 1.56
C GLY A 69 -9.10 -2.39 1.99
N LEU A 70 -8.06 -3.09 1.52
CA LEU A 70 -7.76 -4.46 1.95
C LEU A 70 -7.47 -4.52 3.46
N VAL A 71 -6.67 -3.60 3.99
CA VAL A 71 -6.39 -3.53 5.44
C VAL A 71 -7.67 -3.30 6.24
N HIS A 72 -8.53 -2.37 5.81
CA HIS A 72 -9.80 -2.11 6.50
C HIS A 72 -10.76 -3.30 6.45
N ARG A 73 -10.80 -4.02 5.32
CA ARG A 73 -11.61 -5.24 5.18
C ARG A 73 -11.12 -6.33 6.14
N ASP A 74 -9.81 -6.55 6.20
CA ASP A 74 -9.21 -7.58 7.04
C ASP A 74 -9.29 -7.22 8.54
N ASP A 75 -9.40 -5.93 8.86
CA ASP A 75 -9.68 -5.38 10.20
C ASP A 75 -11.20 -5.32 10.53
N GLY A 76 -12.05 -5.87 9.66
CA GLY A 76 -13.51 -5.93 9.86
C GLY A 76 -14.26 -4.60 9.65
N ARG A 77 -13.57 -3.52 9.28
CA ARG A 77 -14.16 -2.21 8.98
C ARG A 77 -14.61 -2.13 7.52
N VAL A 78 -15.70 -2.82 7.22
CA VAL A 78 -16.23 -2.98 5.86
C VAL A 78 -16.66 -1.65 5.21
N ALA A 79 -17.21 -0.71 5.99
CA ALA A 79 -17.61 0.61 5.48
C ALA A 79 -16.38 1.41 4.98
N ASP A 80 -15.36 1.56 5.83
CA ASP A 80 -14.11 2.21 5.44
C ASP A 80 -13.44 1.53 4.23
N ALA A 81 -13.53 0.19 4.15
CA ALA A 81 -12.99 -0.55 3.01
C ALA A 81 -13.70 -0.18 1.71
N ALA A 82 -15.03 -0.09 1.74
CA ALA A 82 -15.82 0.33 0.58
C ALA A 82 -15.45 1.75 0.12
N ASP A 83 -15.31 2.69 1.05
CA ASP A 83 -14.89 4.06 0.73
C ASP A 83 -13.50 4.10 0.08
N CYS A 84 -12.55 3.30 0.59
CA CYS A 84 -11.20 3.20 0.02
C CYS A 84 -11.21 2.59 -1.39
N PHE A 85 -12.01 1.54 -1.63
CA PHE A 85 -12.12 0.93 -2.96
C PHE A 85 -12.82 1.86 -3.96
N GLN A 86 -13.82 2.61 -3.51
CA GLN A 86 -14.47 3.62 -4.33
C GLN A 86 -13.47 4.73 -4.72
N ALA A 87 -12.66 5.21 -3.78
CA ALA A 87 -11.60 6.17 -4.07
C ALA A 87 -10.59 5.61 -5.09
N ALA A 88 -10.16 4.35 -4.94
CA ALA A 88 -9.27 3.69 -5.90
C ALA A 88 -9.89 3.61 -7.31
N SER A 89 -11.18 3.26 -7.42
CA SER A 89 -11.91 3.18 -8.69
C SER A 89 -12.05 4.54 -9.37
N MET A 90 -12.38 5.59 -8.62
CA MET A 90 -12.48 6.95 -9.16
C MET A 90 -11.12 7.47 -9.67
N LEU A 91 -10.03 7.05 -9.04
CA LEU A 91 -8.67 7.40 -9.46
C LEU A 91 -8.22 6.59 -10.68
N GLU A 92 -8.68 5.34 -10.86
CA GLU A 92 -8.49 4.60 -12.11
C GLU A 92 -9.17 5.26 -13.30
N GLU A 93 -10.40 5.74 -13.11
CA GLU A 93 -11.19 6.38 -14.17
C GLU A 93 -10.67 7.78 -14.52
N SER A 94 -9.94 8.43 -13.61
CA SER A 94 -9.33 9.74 -13.82
C SER A 94 -7.86 9.70 -14.24
N ASP A 95 -7.20 8.54 -14.17
CA ASP A 95 -5.92 8.32 -14.85
C ASP A 95 -6.19 8.40 -16.37
N PRO A 96 -5.74 9.48 -17.06
CA PRO A 96 -5.89 9.52 -18.50
C PRO A 96 -5.13 8.33 -19.08
N ILE A 97 -5.78 7.60 -19.98
CA ILE A 97 -5.22 6.40 -20.66
C ILE A 97 -3.92 6.75 -21.44
N GLU A 98 -3.59 8.03 -21.56
CA GLU A 98 -2.41 8.53 -22.25
C GLU A 98 -1.33 8.96 -21.25
N LYS A 99 -0.38 8.05 -21.01
CA LYS A 99 1.03 8.46 -20.99
C LYS A 99 1.30 9.19 -22.31
N PHE A 100 1.10 10.50 -22.35
CA PHE A 100 1.69 11.34 -23.39
C PHE A 100 3.21 11.44 -23.13
N SER A 101 3.89 10.29 -23.21
CA SER A 101 5.32 10.27 -23.48
C SER A 101 5.49 10.65 -24.94
N SER A 102 5.86 11.92 -25.11
CA SER A 102 6.64 12.46 -26.22
C SER A 102 5.88 12.77 -27.52
N ILE A 103 5.32 13.98 -27.57
CA ILE A 103 5.48 14.81 -28.77
C ILE A 103 6.92 15.34 -28.71
N LEU A 104 7.83 14.68 -29.44
CA LEU A 104 8.88 15.34 -30.22
C LEU A 104 9.27 14.45 -31.40
#